data_AF-A0A3B0VSR4-F1
#
_entry.id   AF-A0A3B0VSR4-F1
#
_cell.length_a   1.000
_cell.length_b   1.000
_cell.length_c   1.000
_cell.angle_alpha   90.00
_cell.angle_beta   90.00
_cell.angle_gamma   90.00
#
_symmetry.space_group_name_H-M   'P 1'
#
loop_
_entity.id
_entity.type
_entity.pdbx_description
1 polymer ?
#
loop_
_entity_poly.entity_id
_entity_poly.type
_entity_poly.pdbx_seq_one_letter_code
_entity_poly.pdbx_strand_id
1 'polypeptide(L)'
;MLEPNYPAADGASSACILIVDDDYINRELLANLFLDKKYHIIQAVDGTEAVRLARDQRPDLVLLDIMMPGIDGYEVCVILRREFPDIPVILQSSLSSNEAEIKGLAAGAAGFISKPLEARLILAQVEIQLGIKRDRDLSRRQRDKLARDNRKLEHELAELRHIEEELWAAKRETAVANQVRDGMIKDLFAAMCELLSSRDFYTFEHGMRVSSLSRRIGESLGLDTRQLDALELGGMIHDISKVAIPDDVLLKPGIFDKQDREIMRLHPAMGAKIFSRRQCDPMITDIIYQHHERLDGSGYPQGLHGDDIGLLPRIVMVADTYEAVVARRPYKKSQKRQEALRLLRCEASCGRLDSEMVEVLAQVTENWNPLSASHFVSDKNTKALEAFRRKTYFKEPLSDFYNYRYLFFLNNSGLLDIPTQGYTLCKISCGNLDEINENEGYLKTDQILDDTGSKLHDVLEDAADCAEISCINILFRKGVTYLIYSN
;
A
#
# COMPACT_ATOMS: atom_id res chain seq x y z
N MET A 1 -21.36 14.44 74.97
CA MET A 1 -21.59 15.76 74.35
C MET A 1 -20.77 15.81 73.09
N LEU A 2 -21.42 15.57 71.94
CA LEU A 2 -20.81 15.67 70.61
C LEU A 2 -21.45 16.88 69.95
N GLU A 3 -20.70 17.96 69.78
CA GLU A 3 -21.12 19.08 68.95
C GLU A 3 -20.91 18.72 67.47
N PRO A 4 -21.90 18.92 66.59
CA PRO A 4 -21.68 18.81 65.16
C PRO A 4 -20.88 20.01 64.66
N ASN A 5 -19.67 19.74 64.22
CA ASN A 5 -18.76 20.71 63.61
C ASN A 5 -19.20 20.99 62.16
N TYR A 6 -19.91 22.10 61.93
CA TYR A 6 -20.18 22.59 60.57
C TYR A 6 -18.98 23.42 60.07
N PRO A 7 -18.48 23.17 58.86
CA PRO A 7 -17.37 23.93 58.32
C PRO A 7 -17.78 25.40 58.12
N ALA A 8 -16.98 26.31 58.65
CA ALA A 8 -17.11 27.75 58.40
C ALA A 8 -16.93 28.01 56.90
N ALA A 9 -18.00 28.49 56.25
CA ALA A 9 -17.96 28.89 54.85
C ALA A 9 -17.36 30.30 54.74
N ASP A 10 -16.08 30.37 54.42
CA ASP A 10 -15.41 31.59 53.96
C ASP A 10 -16.09 32.11 52.68
N GLY A 11 -16.62 33.35 52.74
CA GLY A 11 -17.13 34.10 51.60
C GLY A 11 -18.65 34.12 51.39
N ALA A 12 -19.47 33.77 52.39
CA ALA A 12 -20.93 33.80 52.23
C ALA A 12 -21.48 35.24 52.21
N SER A 13 -22.06 35.64 51.09
CA SER A 13 -23.05 36.72 51.05
C SER A 13 -24.08 36.49 52.14
N SER A 14 -24.36 37.51 52.94
CA SER A 14 -25.38 37.48 54.00
C SER A 14 -26.71 37.01 53.40
N ALA A 15 -27.30 35.93 53.91
CA ALA A 15 -28.54 35.38 53.37
C ALA A 15 -29.70 36.33 53.66
N CYS A 16 -30.50 36.64 52.66
CA CYS A 16 -31.57 37.61 52.76
C CYS A 16 -32.86 36.96 53.28
N ILE A 17 -33.41 37.40 54.42
CA ILE A 17 -34.66 36.87 54.97
C ILE A 17 -35.71 37.97 54.96
N LEU A 18 -36.86 37.68 54.34
CA LEU A 18 -38.04 38.54 54.38
C LEU A 18 -38.95 38.10 55.52
N ILE A 19 -39.19 38.98 56.49
CA ILE A 19 -40.11 38.78 57.60
C ILE A 19 -41.40 39.52 57.31
N VAL A 20 -42.53 38.81 57.38
CA VAL A 20 -43.86 39.35 57.09
C VAL A 20 -44.78 39.04 58.26
N ASP A 21 -45.28 40.07 58.93
CA ASP A 21 -46.25 39.99 60.03
C ASP A 21 -46.91 41.38 60.13
N ASP A 22 -48.19 41.49 60.43
CA ASP A 22 -48.87 42.79 60.55
C ASP A 22 -48.54 43.49 61.89
N ASP A 23 -48.19 42.72 62.92
CA ASP A 23 -47.76 43.22 64.22
C ASP A 23 -46.28 43.65 64.21
N TYR A 24 -46.05 44.93 64.49
CA TYR A 24 -44.72 45.51 64.61
C TYR A 24 -43.84 44.80 65.66
N ILE A 25 -44.42 44.37 66.77
CA ILE A 25 -43.69 43.72 67.86
C ILE A 25 -43.15 42.36 67.40
N ASN A 26 -43.94 41.59 66.64
CA ASN A 26 -43.51 40.30 66.09
C ASN A 26 -42.39 40.46 65.07
N ARG A 27 -42.52 41.43 64.15
CA ARG A 27 -41.47 41.71 63.15
C ARG A 27 -40.16 42.12 63.80
N GLU A 28 -40.20 43.02 64.79
CA GLU A 28 -39.00 43.45 65.52
C GLU A 28 -38.39 42.32 66.35
N LEU A 29 -39.21 41.49 67.01
CA LEU A 29 -38.71 40.33 67.75
C LEU A 29 -37.95 39.35 66.83
N LEU A 30 -38.53 39.03 65.68
CA LEU A 30 -37.91 38.16 64.69
C LEU A 30 -36.67 38.81 64.06
N ALA A 31 -36.73 40.11 63.72
CA ALA A 31 -35.56 40.82 63.21
C ALA A 31 -34.40 40.81 64.21
N ASN A 32 -34.70 40.98 65.50
CA ASN A 32 -33.73 40.92 66.58
C ASN A 32 -33.12 39.52 66.77
N LEU A 33 -33.88 38.45 66.49
CA LEU A 33 -33.38 37.07 66.51
C LEU A 33 -32.28 36.83 65.47
N PHE A 34 -32.31 37.57 64.35
CA PHE A 34 -31.36 37.42 63.24
C PHE A 34 -30.34 38.56 63.13
N LEU A 35 -30.13 39.36 64.19
CA LEU A 35 -29.16 40.46 64.25
C LEU A 35 -27.68 40.06 64.03
N ASP A 36 -27.36 38.76 64.00
CA ASP A 36 -26.02 38.28 63.66
C ASP A 36 -25.65 38.65 62.21
N LYS A 37 -24.36 38.86 61.91
CA LYS A 37 -23.84 39.32 60.61
C LYS A 37 -24.08 38.35 59.43
N LYS A 38 -24.80 37.26 59.66
CA LYS A 38 -25.07 36.18 58.71
C LYS A 38 -26.34 36.41 57.89
N TYR A 39 -27.25 37.27 58.36
CA TYR A 39 -28.55 37.48 57.73
C TYR A 39 -28.79 38.95 57.40
N HIS A 40 -29.34 39.19 56.21
CA HIS A 40 -29.84 40.49 55.81
C HIS A 40 -31.35 40.47 55.93
N ILE A 41 -31.92 41.29 56.81
CA ILE A 41 -33.35 41.26 57.12
C ILE A 41 -34.09 42.33 56.36
N ILE A 42 -35.13 41.90 55.66
CA ILE A 42 -36.15 42.77 55.05
C ILE A 42 -37.46 42.52 55.80
N GLN A 43 -38.23 43.56 56.05
CA GLN A 43 -39.53 43.44 56.71
C GLN A 43 -40.66 43.91 55.78
N ALA A 44 -41.83 43.28 55.89
CA ALA A 44 -43.07 43.68 55.22
C ALA A 44 -44.22 43.69 56.22
N VAL A 45 -45.12 44.67 56.10
CA VAL A 45 -46.24 44.83 57.07
C VAL A 45 -47.52 44.10 56.65
N ASP A 46 -47.62 43.67 55.39
CA ASP A 46 -48.77 42.93 54.87
C ASP A 46 -48.37 42.03 53.69
N GLY A 47 -49.32 41.20 53.24
CA GLY A 47 -49.10 40.28 52.12
C GLY A 47 -48.83 40.96 50.77
N THR A 48 -49.35 42.17 50.54
CA THR A 48 -49.16 42.90 49.28
C THR A 48 -47.72 43.41 49.18
N GLU A 49 -47.22 43.98 50.27
CA GLU A 49 -45.83 44.41 50.40
C GLU A 49 -44.87 43.24 50.34
N ALA A 50 -45.20 42.09 50.96
CA ALA A 50 -44.38 40.89 50.90
C ALA A 50 -44.13 40.41 49.46
N VAL A 51 -45.18 40.33 48.63
CA VAL A 51 -45.05 39.92 47.21
C VAL A 51 -44.22 40.93 46.42
N ARG A 52 -44.42 42.24 46.66
CA ARG A 52 -43.62 43.29 46.01
C ARG A 52 -42.13 43.17 46.37
N LEU A 53 -41.81 43.05 47.66
CA LEU A 53 -40.42 42.92 48.12
C LEU A 53 -39.78 41.60 47.66
N ALA A 54 -40.55 40.51 47.58
CA ALA A 54 -40.05 39.25 47.02
C ALA A 54 -39.67 39.36 45.54
N ARG A 55 -40.41 40.16 44.75
CA ARG A 55 -40.09 40.46 43.34
C ARG A 55 -38.82 41.30 43.22
N ASP A 56 -38.75 42.38 43.99
CA ASP A 56 -37.71 43.40 43.86
C ASP A 56 -36.38 42.94 44.44
N GLN A 57 -36.42 42.30 45.61
CA GLN A 57 -35.21 42.00 46.40
C GLN A 57 -34.83 40.52 46.41
N ARG A 58 -35.71 39.62 45.93
CA ARG A 58 -35.45 38.18 45.78
C ARG A 58 -34.82 37.55 47.04
N PRO A 59 -35.55 37.51 48.16
CA PRO A 59 -35.03 36.98 49.41
C PRO A 59 -34.66 35.49 49.29
N ASP A 60 -33.72 35.08 50.15
CA ASP A 60 -33.32 33.70 50.30
C ASP A 60 -34.35 32.84 51.03
N LEU A 61 -35.14 33.45 51.91
CA LEU A 61 -36.21 32.79 52.66
C LEU A 61 -37.29 33.81 53.06
N VAL A 62 -38.55 33.37 53.16
CA VAL A 62 -39.65 34.19 53.68
C VAL A 62 -40.20 33.57 54.96
N LEU A 63 -40.23 34.34 56.04
CA LEU A 63 -40.98 34.06 57.26
C LEU A 63 -42.31 34.82 57.17
N LEU A 64 -43.44 34.12 57.15
CA LEU A 64 -44.73 34.68 56.77
C LEU A 64 -45.81 34.38 57.79
N ASP A 65 -46.35 35.39 58.43
CA ASP A 65 -47.54 35.24 59.26
C ASP A 65 -48.76 34.86 58.42
N ILE A 66 -49.61 34.01 58.99
CA ILE A 66 -50.82 33.53 58.32
C ILE A 66 -51.95 34.57 58.40
N MET A 67 -52.09 35.26 59.53
CA MET A 67 -53.24 36.07 59.87
C MET A 67 -52.94 37.55 59.67
N MET A 68 -53.05 38.02 58.42
CA MET A 68 -52.79 39.41 58.07
C MET A 68 -54.00 40.09 57.41
N PRO A 69 -54.17 41.41 57.52
CA PRO A 69 -55.21 42.15 56.80
C PRO A 69 -55.04 42.05 55.27
N GLY A 70 -56.15 41.93 54.56
CA GLY A 70 -56.15 41.89 53.10
C GLY A 70 -55.85 40.47 52.57
N ILE A 71 -54.64 40.29 52.04
CA ILE A 71 -54.19 38.99 51.50
C ILE A 71 -53.56 38.20 52.64
N ASP A 72 -54.10 37.01 52.92
CA ASP A 72 -53.62 36.15 54.01
C ASP A 72 -52.29 35.45 53.67
N GLY A 73 -51.63 34.88 54.68
CA GLY A 73 -50.33 34.21 54.46
C GLY A 73 -50.41 32.95 53.58
N TYR A 74 -51.57 32.29 53.50
CA TYR A 74 -51.72 31.15 52.59
C TYR A 74 -51.74 31.61 51.13
N GLU A 75 -52.49 32.68 50.84
CA GLU A 75 -52.57 33.29 49.51
C GLU A 75 -51.21 33.82 49.05
N VAL A 76 -50.48 34.51 49.94
CA VAL A 76 -49.11 34.96 49.67
C VAL A 76 -48.19 33.77 49.40
N CYS A 77 -48.27 32.69 50.19
CA CYS A 77 -47.48 31.49 49.97
C CYS A 77 -47.74 30.87 48.59
N VAL A 78 -49.01 30.78 48.16
CA VAL A 78 -49.38 30.29 46.83
C VAL A 78 -48.79 31.17 45.72
N ILE A 79 -48.88 32.50 45.87
CA ILE A 79 -48.31 33.46 44.91
C ILE A 79 -46.79 33.28 44.81
N LEU A 80 -46.08 33.24 45.94
CA LEU A 80 -44.64 33.08 45.98
C LEU A 80 -44.20 31.71 45.46
N ARG A 81 -44.94 30.64 45.75
CA ARG A 81 -44.62 29.30 45.23
C ARG A 81 -44.76 29.22 43.71
N ARG A 82 -45.71 29.95 43.14
CA ARG A 82 -45.95 30.01 41.70
C ARG A 82 -44.91 30.88 40.97
N GLU A 83 -44.61 32.07 41.50
CA GLU A 83 -43.70 33.01 40.84
C GLU A 83 -42.22 32.72 41.16
N PHE A 84 -41.94 32.25 42.38
CA PHE A 84 -40.61 32.05 42.94
C PHE A 84 -40.48 30.69 43.63
N PRO A 85 -40.58 29.58 42.89
CA PRO A 85 -40.54 28.22 43.46
C PRO A 85 -39.22 27.87 44.17
N ASP A 86 -38.17 28.68 43.99
CA ASP A 86 -36.87 28.48 44.64
C ASP A 86 -36.75 29.24 45.98
N ILE A 87 -37.74 30.04 46.38
CA ILE A 87 -37.77 30.73 47.67
C ILE A 87 -38.58 29.89 48.67
N PRO A 88 -37.96 29.30 49.72
CA PRO A 88 -38.68 28.63 50.78
C PRO A 88 -39.50 29.65 51.60
N VAL A 89 -40.77 29.32 51.82
CA VAL A 89 -41.69 30.09 52.66
C VAL A 89 -41.98 29.28 53.92
N ILE A 90 -41.71 29.84 55.09
CA ILE A 90 -42.06 29.25 56.39
C ILE A 90 -43.24 30.05 56.95
N LEU A 91 -44.36 29.37 57.19
CA LEU A 91 -45.56 30.00 57.73
C LEU A 91 -45.52 30.08 59.25
N GLN A 92 -46.06 31.16 59.82
CA GLN A 92 -46.21 31.36 61.26
C GLN A 92 -47.69 31.33 61.64
N SER A 93 -48.05 30.56 62.66
CA SER A 93 -49.45 30.36 63.06
C SER A 93 -49.67 30.58 64.54
N SER A 94 -50.72 31.31 64.88
CA SER A 94 -51.30 31.38 66.22
C SER A 94 -52.26 30.21 66.53
N LEU A 95 -52.63 29.43 65.51
CA LEU A 95 -53.50 28.26 65.61
C LEU A 95 -52.65 27.00 65.80
N SER A 96 -52.81 26.32 66.93
CA SER A 96 -52.18 25.03 67.23
C SER A 96 -52.99 23.84 66.69
N SER A 97 -53.68 23.99 65.56
CA SER A 97 -54.48 22.94 64.95
C SER A 97 -53.75 22.28 63.77
N ASN A 98 -53.80 20.94 63.70
CA ASN A 98 -53.25 20.17 62.58
C ASN A 98 -53.85 20.61 61.22
N GLU A 99 -55.06 21.16 61.20
CA GLU A 99 -55.72 21.64 59.99
C GLU A 99 -55.01 22.87 59.38
N ALA A 100 -54.49 23.78 60.20
CA ALA A 100 -53.76 24.96 59.72
C ALA A 100 -52.41 24.56 59.09
N GLU A 101 -51.71 23.62 59.71
CA GLU A 101 -50.45 23.08 59.17
C GLU A 101 -50.68 22.33 57.85
N ILE A 102 -51.72 21.49 57.77
CA ILE A 102 -52.11 20.79 56.52
C ILE A 102 -52.42 21.80 55.42
N LYS A 103 -53.18 22.86 55.73
CA LYS A 103 -53.50 23.93 54.77
C LYS A 103 -52.22 24.65 54.31
N GLY A 104 -51.27 24.89 55.21
CA GLY A 104 -49.99 25.53 54.91
C GLY A 104 -49.10 24.71 54.00
N LEU A 105 -48.99 23.41 54.27
CA LEU A 105 -48.26 22.47 53.41
C LEU A 105 -48.92 22.34 52.02
N ALA A 106 -50.26 22.31 51.97
CA ALA A 106 -51.00 22.31 50.70
C ALA A 106 -50.81 23.59 49.89
N ALA A 107 -50.60 24.74 50.55
CA ALA A 107 -50.24 26.01 49.93
C ALA A 107 -48.78 26.06 49.41
N GLY A 108 -47.97 25.02 49.68
CA GLY A 108 -46.59 24.91 49.23
C GLY A 108 -45.55 25.50 50.19
N ALA A 109 -45.91 25.69 51.47
CA ALA A 109 -44.96 26.13 52.48
C ALA A 109 -43.86 25.09 52.70
N ALA A 110 -42.63 25.57 52.87
CA ALA A 110 -41.45 24.75 53.13
C ALA A 110 -41.30 24.36 54.61
N GLY A 111 -42.01 25.06 55.51
CA GLY A 111 -42.02 24.80 56.94
C GLY A 111 -43.13 25.57 57.64
N PHE A 112 -43.32 25.28 58.92
CA PHE A 112 -44.36 25.87 59.74
C PHE A 112 -43.86 26.08 61.17
N ILE A 113 -44.18 27.23 61.77
CA ILE A 113 -43.80 27.61 63.13
C ILE A 113 -45.05 28.01 63.90
N SER A 114 -45.29 27.34 65.02
CA SER A 114 -46.38 27.67 65.94
C SER A 114 -45.97 28.79 66.90
N LYS A 115 -46.86 29.75 67.13
CA LYS A 115 -46.72 30.77 68.19
C LYS A 115 -47.15 30.14 69.54
N PRO A 116 -46.48 30.45 70.68
CA PRO A 116 -45.44 31.46 70.86
C PRO A 116 -44.11 31.07 70.21
N LEU A 117 -43.45 32.05 69.61
CA LEU A 117 -42.23 31.90 68.81
C LEU A 117 -41.05 31.42 69.67
N GLU A 118 -40.64 30.17 69.54
CA GLU A 118 -39.44 29.64 70.19
C GLU A 118 -38.19 29.90 69.31
N ALA A 119 -37.30 30.77 69.80
CA ALA A 119 -36.09 31.21 69.09
C ALA A 119 -35.25 30.06 68.49
N ARG A 120 -35.06 28.97 69.24
CA ARG A 120 -34.25 27.82 68.80
C ARG A 120 -34.89 27.08 67.63
N LEU A 121 -36.22 26.91 67.65
CA LEU A 121 -36.95 26.23 66.59
C LEU A 121 -36.95 27.05 65.30
N ILE A 122 -37.15 28.37 65.42
CA ILE A 122 -37.11 29.31 64.27
C ILE A 122 -35.74 29.28 63.60
N LEU A 123 -34.66 29.41 64.38
CA LEU A 123 -33.29 29.38 63.86
C LEU A 123 -33.00 28.05 63.15
N ALA A 124 -33.34 26.92 63.77
CA ALA A 124 -33.12 25.60 63.17
C ALA A 124 -33.88 25.43 61.85
N GLN A 125 -35.15 25.85 61.78
CA GLN A 125 -35.93 25.75 60.54
C GLN A 125 -35.41 26.66 59.43
N VAL A 126 -35.02 27.89 59.76
CA VAL A 126 -34.41 28.82 58.81
C VAL A 126 -33.10 28.27 58.28
N GLU A 127 -32.22 27.77 59.14
CA GLU A 127 -30.93 27.18 58.75
C GLU A 127 -31.11 25.98 57.81
N ILE A 128 -32.05 25.08 58.12
CA ILE A 128 -32.37 23.92 57.27
C ILE A 128 -32.83 24.37 55.88
N GLN A 129 -33.77 25.31 55.81
CA GLN A 129 -34.34 25.74 54.52
C GLN A 129 -33.34 26.54 53.68
N LEU A 130 -32.52 27.37 54.31
CA LEU A 130 -31.42 28.06 53.62
C LEU A 130 -30.34 27.09 53.13
N GLY A 131 -30.03 26.03 53.89
CA GLY A 131 -29.13 24.95 53.45
C GLY A 131 -29.67 24.24 52.20
N ILE A 132 -30.95 23.83 52.22
CA ILE A 132 -31.62 23.19 51.07
C ILE A 132 -31.60 24.10 49.83
N LYS A 133 -31.88 25.40 50.00
CA LYS A 133 -31.83 26.37 48.89
C LYS A 133 -30.43 26.48 48.32
N ARG A 134 -29.41 26.64 49.17
CA ARG A 134 -28.01 26.78 48.75
C ARG A 134 -27.55 25.57 47.93
N ASP A 135 -27.88 24.36 48.36
CA ASP A 135 -27.53 23.13 47.64
C ASP A 135 -28.24 23.03 46.29
N ARG A 136 -29.51 23.45 46.21
CA ARG A 136 -30.25 23.52 44.93
C ARG A 136 -29.63 24.55 43.98
N ASP A 137 -29.30 25.74 44.47
CA ASP A 137 -28.70 26.80 43.67
C ASP A 137 -27.32 26.40 43.14
N LEU A 138 -26.49 25.75 43.98
CA LEU A 138 -25.20 25.20 43.58
C LEU A 138 -25.36 24.12 42.50
N SER A 139 -26.27 23.18 42.72
CA SER A 139 -26.58 22.10 41.76
C SER A 139 -27.05 22.64 40.42
N ARG A 140 -27.89 23.69 40.44
CA ARG A 140 -28.36 24.38 39.23
C ARG A 140 -27.20 25.02 38.46
N ARG A 141 -26.33 25.77 39.15
CA ARG A 141 -25.14 26.39 38.53
C ARG A 141 -24.20 25.36 37.91
N GLN A 142 -23.98 24.22 38.58
CA GLN A 142 -23.15 23.13 38.06
C GLN A 142 -23.77 22.52 36.79
N ARG A 143 -25.07 22.23 36.80
CA ARG A 143 -25.79 21.73 35.61
C ARG A 143 -25.71 22.70 34.44
N ASP A 144 -25.90 23.99 34.69
CA ASP A 144 -25.84 25.02 33.65
C ASP A 144 -24.41 25.17 33.07
N LYS A 145 -23.38 24.93 33.88
CA LYS A 145 -21.99 24.88 33.41
C LYS A 145 -21.74 23.64 32.56
N LEU A 146 -22.08 22.45 33.07
CA LEU A 146 -21.94 21.19 32.35
C LEU A 146 -22.69 21.20 31.01
N ALA A 147 -23.90 21.77 30.96
CA ALA A 147 -24.66 21.90 29.73
C ALA A 147 -23.97 22.82 28.70
N ARG A 148 -23.27 23.87 29.16
CA ARG A 148 -22.48 24.73 28.27
C ARG A 148 -21.23 24.01 27.77
N ASP A 149 -20.53 23.29 28.64
CA ASP A 149 -19.31 22.57 28.28
C ASP A 149 -19.63 21.39 27.34
N ASN A 150 -20.71 20.65 27.58
CA ASN A 150 -21.19 19.60 26.67
C ASN A 150 -21.52 20.15 25.28
N ARG A 151 -22.21 21.29 25.17
CA ARG A 151 -22.50 21.91 23.87
C ARG A 151 -21.22 22.29 23.11
N LYS A 152 -20.17 22.73 23.81
CA LYS A 152 -18.88 23.02 23.18
C LYS A 152 -18.20 21.75 22.68
N LEU A 153 -18.16 20.71 23.52
CA LEU A 153 -17.57 19.41 23.15
C LEU A 153 -18.32 18.76 21.98
N GLU A 154 -19.65 18.85 21.94
CA GLU A 154 -20.45 18.36 20.82
C GLU A 154 -20.11 19.06 19.52
N HIS A 155 -19.85 20.37 19.57
CA HIS A 155 -19.43 21.15 18.41
C HIS A 155 -18.02 20.75 17.94
N GLU A 156 -17.04 20.70 18.85
CA GLU A 156 -15.67 20.27 18.55
C GLU A 156 -15.63 18.84 17.99
N LEU A 157 -16.45 17.92 18.52
CA LEU A 157 -16.56 16.55 18.02
C LEU A 157 -17.13 16.51 16.59
N ALA A 158 -18.10 17.37 16.27
CA ALA A 158 -18.64 17.46 14.92
C ALA A 158 -17.60 17.98 13.92
N GLU A 159 -16.80 18.99 14.31
CA GLU A 159 -15.70 19.49 13.48
C GLU A 159 -14.63 18.42 13.23
N LEU A 160 -14.22 17.69 14.28
CA LEU A 160 -13.22 16.62 14.14
C LEU A 160 -13.70 15.49 13.22
N ARG A 161 -14.97 15.10 13.31
CA ARG A 161 -15.56 14.09 12.42
C ARG A 161 -15.55 14.54 10.96
N HIS A 162 -15.84 15.81 10.71
CA HIS A 162 -15.81 16.35 9.36
C HIS A 162 -14.39 16.33 8.78
N ILE A 163 -13.40 16.76 9.56
CA ILE A 163 -11.98 16.71 9.16
C ILE A 163 -11.53 15.27 8.91
N GLU A 164 -11.95 14.33 9.75
CA GLU A 164 -11.61 12.91 9.58
C GLU A 164 -12.18 12.37 8.26
N GLU A 165 -13.44 12.68 7.93
CA GLU A 165 -14.06 12.27 6.67
C GLU A 165 -13.33 12.82 5.44
N GLU A 166 -12.94 14.09 5.46
CA GLU A 166 -12.14 14.72 4.39
C GLU A 166 -10.78 14.05 4.23
N LEU A 167 -10.09 13.76 5.34
CA LEU A 167 -8.80 13.08 5.34
C LEU A 167 -8.90 11.67 4.76
N TRP A 168 -9.96 10.92 5.09
CA TRP A 168 -10.22 9.60 4.51
C TRP A 168 -10.59 9.66 3.04
N ALA A 169 -11.30 10.70 2.59
CA ALA A 169 -11.56 10.93 1.16
C ALA A 169 -10.25 11.17 0.39
N ALA A 170 -9.39 12.07 0.88
CA ALA A 170 -8.10 12.37 0.27
C ALA A 170 -7.16 11.14 0.24
N LYS A 171 -7.12 10.36 1.33
CA LYS A 171 -6.34 9.10 1.37
C LYS A 171 -6.82 8.07 0.34
N ARG A 172 -8.13 7.94 0.12
CA ARG A 172 -8.65 7.03 -0.91
C ARG A 172 -8.29 7.49 -2.31
N GLU A 173 -8.42 8.79 -2.59
CA GLU A 173 -8.07 9.35 -3.89
C GLU A 173 -6.59 9.14 -4.23
N THR A 174 -5.70 9.42 -3.28
CA THR A 174 -4.26 9.16 -3.45
C THR A 174 -3.93 7.67 -3.61
N ALA A 175 -4.61 6.78 -2.88
CA ALA A 175 -4.43 5.34 -3.03
C ALA A 175 -4.82 4.84 -4.43
N VAL A 176 -5.97 5.30 -4.95
CA VAL A 176 -6.42 4.98 -6.32
C VAL A 176 -5.43 5.55 -7.34
N ALA A 177 -4.97 6.79 -7.17
CA ALA A 177 -4.01 7.41 -8.08
C ALA A 177 -2.67 6.65 -8.11
N ASN A 178 -2.18 6.20 -6.95
CA ASN A 178 -0.96 5.38 -6.86
C ASN A 178 -1.17 4.02 -7.56
N GLN A 179 -2.29 3.35 -7.32
CA GLN A 179 -2.60 2.07 -7.98
C GLN A 179 -2.64 2.20 -9.51
N VAL A 180 -3.27 3.26 -10.03
CA VAL A 180 -3.30 3.53 -11.47
C VAL A 180 -1.90 3.79 -12.02
N ARG A 181 -1.09 4.60 -11.32
CA ARG A 181 0.30 4.88 -11.70
C ARG A 181 1.14 3.61 -11.74
N ASP A 182 1.04 2.77 -10.72
CA ASP A 182 1.83 1.54 -10.61
C ASP A 182 1.42 0.53 -11.69
N GLY A 183 0.12 0.45 -12.01
CA GLY A 183 -0.39 -0.31 -13.16
C GLY A 183 0.18 0.19 -14.49
N MET A 184 0.15 1.51 -14.74
CA MET A 184 0.74 2.10 -15.95
C MET A 184 2.24 1.82 -16.09
N ILE A 185 2.99 1.84 -14.99
CA ILE A 185 4.42 1.52 -14.99
C ILE A 185 4.64 0.06 -15.39
N LYS A 186 3.86 -0.87 -14.83
CA LYS A 186 3.93 -2.31 -15.18
C LYS A 186 3.57 -2.53 -16.65
N ASP A 187 2.51 -1.90 -17.15
CA ASP A 187 2.09 -2.00 -18.55
C ASP A 187 3.15 -1.45 -19.51
N LEU A 188 3.79 -0.32 -19.15
CA LEU A 188 4.89 0.23 -19.94
C LEU A 188 6.09 -0.73 -20.01
N PHE A 189 6.48 -1.32 -18.88
CA PHE A 189 7.58 -2.31 -18.87
C PHE A 189 7.21 -3.57 -19.65
N ALA A 190 5.98 -4.06 -19.54
CA ALA A 190 5.50 -5.19 -20.32
C ALA A 190 5.57 -4.88 -21.84
N ALA A 191 5.12 -3.71 -22.26
CA ALA A 191 5.20 -3.27 -23.65
C ALA A 191 6.66 -3.16 -24.14
N MET A 192 7.58 -2.69 -23.29
CA MET A 192 9.01 -2.65 -23.64
C MET A 192 9.61 -4.04 -23.77
N CYS A 193 9.25 -4.98 -22.90
CA CYS A 193 9.68 -6.37 -23.02
C CYS A 193 9.09 -7.04 -24.28
N GLU A 194 7.85 -6.71 -24.65
CA GLU A 194 7.23 -7.15 -25.91
C GLU A 194 7.99 -6.60 -27.13
N LEU A 195 8.40 -5.33 -27.09
CA LEU A 195 9.26 -4.74 -28.12
C LEU A 195 10.62 -5.43 -28.22
N LEU A 196 11.26 -5.76 -27.09
CA LEU A 196 12.49 -6.56 -27.11
C LEU A 196 12.23 -7.95 -27.71
N SER A 197 11.07 -8.54 -27.45
CA SER A 197 10.66 -9.79 -28.08
C SER A 197 10.54 -9.72 -29.60
N SER A 198 10.30 -8.54 -30.17
CA SER A 198 10.36 -8.37 -31.63
C SER A 198 11.79 -8.61 -32.17
N ARG A 199 12.81 -8.43 -31.33
CA ARG A 199 14.23 -8.67 -31.64
C ARG A 199 14.70 -10.06 -31.21
N ASP A 200 14.36 -10.50 -30.01
CA ASP A 200 14.62 -11.84 -29.49
C ASP A 200 13.32 -12.47 -28.99
N PHE A 201 12.67 -13.26 -29.84
CA PHE A 201 11.31 -13.78 -29.67
C PHE A 201 11.03 -14.36 -28.28
N TYR A 202 12.01 -15.01 -27.66
CA TYR A 202 11.82 -15.74 -26.41
C TYR A 202 11.78 -14.85 -25.17
N THR A 203 12.21 -13.59 -25.27
CA THR A 203 12.53 -12.74 -24.11
C THR A 203 11.31 -12.32 -23.30
N PHE A 204 10.19 -11.97 -23.94
CA PHE A 204 8.97 -11.52 -23.24
C PHE A 204 8.37 -12.61 -22.38
N GLU A 205 8.05 -13.77 -22.97
CA GLU A 205 7.43 -14.86 -22.19
C GLU A 205 8.38 -15.38 -21.11
N HIS A 206 9.68 -15.41 -21.40
CA HIS A 206 10.72 -15.74 -20.44
C HIS A 206 10.67 -14.78 -19.24
N GLY A 207 10.73 -13.47 -19.48
CA GLY A 207 10.66 -12.46 -18.42
C GLY A 207 9.39 -12.57 -17.59
N MET A 208 8.23 -12.81 -18.21
CA MET A 208 6.97 -13.00 -17.49
C MET A 208 6.98 -14.26 -16.60
N ARG A 209 7.55 -15.36 -17.09
CA ARG A 209 7.67 -16.61 -16.32
C ARG A 209 8.66 -16.48 -15.17
N VAL A 210 9.81 -15.84 -15.39
CA VAL A 210 10.81 -15.56 -14.35
C VAL A 210 10.24 -14.62 -13.29
N SER A 211 9.53 -13.57 -13.70
CA SER A 211 8.80 -12.66 -12.82
C SER A 211 7.81 -13.42 -11.92
N SER A 212 6.95 -14.26 -12.50
CA SER A 212 5.95 -15.03 -11.75
C SER A 212 6.59 -16.05 -10.80
N LEU A 213 7.64 -16.74 -11.23
CA LEU A 213 8.41 -17.66 -10.38
C LEU A 213 9.06 -16.92 -9.21
N SER A 214 9.73 -15.82 -9.49
CA SER A 214 10.43 -15.01 -8.49
C SER A 214 9.48 -14.47 -7.44
N ARG A 215 8.33 -13.93 -7.87
CA ARG A 215 7.29 -13.44 -6.95
C ARG A 215 6.76 -14.56 -6.05
N ARG A 216 6.45 -15.73 -6.59
CA ARG A 216 5.94 -16.87 -5.80
C ARG A 216 6.97 -17.41 -4.80
N ILE A 217 8.26 -17.44 -5.17
CA ILE A 217 9.33 -17.77 -4.23
C ILE A 217 9.34 -16.74 -3.09
N GLY A 218 9.30 -15.44 -3.41
CA GLY A 218 9.23 -14.37 -2.42
C GLY A 218 8.01 -14.45 -1.50
N GLU A 219 6.82 -14.78 -2.05
CA GLU A 219 5.59 -14.97 -1.28
C GLU A 219 5.73 -16.14 -0.29
N SER A 220 6.34 -17.24 -0.73
CA SER A 220 6.59 -18.41 0.13
C SER A 220 7.61 -18.13 1.25
N LEU A 221 8.49 -17.13 1.06
CA LEU A 221 9.45 -16.67 2.05
C LEU A 221 8.87 -15.59 3.00
N GLY A 222 7.67 -15.09 2.74
CA GLY A 222 7.04 -14.03 3.55
C GLY A 222 7.67 -12.65 3.34
N LEU A 223 8.21 -12.36 2.16
CA LEU A 223 8.77 -11.04 1.83
C LEU A 223 7.70 -9.95 1.82
N ASP A 224 8.10 -8.72 2.11
CA ASP A 224 7.17 -7.58 2.13
C ASP A 224 6.71 -7.16 0.72
N THR A 225 5.64 -6.37 0.63
CA THR A 225 5.06 -5.93 -0.65
C THR A 225 6.08 -5.24 -1.55
N ARG A 226 6.99 -4.43 -0.98
CA ARG A 226 7.98 -3.68 -1.76
C ARG A 226 9.02 -4.62 -2.38
N GLN A 227 9.47 -5.64 -1.64
CA GLN A 227 10.36 -6.68 -2.15
C GLN A 227 9.68 -7.55 -3.21
N LEU A 228 8.41 -7.90 -3.02
CA LEU A 228 7.63 -8.67 -4.00
C LEU A 228 7.45 -7.90 -5.31
N ASP A 229 7.16 -6.60 -5.24
CA ASP A 229 7.04 -5.76 -6.43
C ASP A 229 8.38 -5.58 -7.15
N ALA A 230 9.49 -5.51 -6.39
CA ALA A 230 10.83 -5.50 -6.97
C ALA A 230 11.18 -6.83 -7.66
N LEU A 231 10.80 -7.98 -7.11
CA LEU A 231 10.97 -9.29 -7.75
C LEU A 231 10.12 -9.41 -9.03
N GLU A 232 8.89 -8.92 -9.00
CA GLU A 232 7.99 -8.95 -10.15
C GLU A 232 8.53 -8.09 -11.29
N LEU A 233 8.87 -6.83 -11.02
CA LEU A 233 9.44 -5.92 -12.02
C LEU A 233 10.84 -6.36 -12.46
N GLY A 234 11.73 -6.66 -11.50
CA GLY A 234 13.09 -7.08 -11.76
C GLY A 234 13.16 -8.37 -12.57
N GLY A 235 12.36 -9.37 -12.23
CA GLY A 235 12.25 -10.61 -13.00
C GLY A 235 11.70 -10.39 -14.41
N MET A 236 10.80 -9.43 -14.61
CA MET A 236 10.25 -9.10 -15.93
C MET A 236 11.29 -8.44 -16.85
N ILE A 237 12.15 -7.59 -16.30
CA ILE A 237 13.04 -6.72 -17.08
C ILE A 237 14.53 -7.06 -16.95
N HIS A 238 14.92 -8.11 -16.21
CA HIS A 238 16.33 -8.46 -15.96
C HIS A 238 17.17 -8.53 -17.24
N ASP A 239 16.55 -8.99 -18.32
CA ASP A 239 17.14 -9.17 -19.65
C ASP A 239 16.91 -8.01 -20.63
N ILE A 240 16.23 -6.94 -20.21
CA ILE A 240 15.78 -5.86 -21.12
C ILE A 240 16.96 -5.18 -21.86
N SER A 241 18.13 -5.19 -21.23
CA SER A 241 19.37 -4.63 -21.75
C SER A 241 20.02 -5.47 -22.86
N LYS A 242 19.48 -6.66 -23.17
CA LYS A 242 19.85 -7.39 -24.40
C LYS A 242 19.60 -6.58 -25.66
N VAL A 243 18.77 -5.53 -25.60
CA VAL A 243 18.62 -4.51 -26.65
C VAL A 243 19.96 -3.87 -27.07
N ALA A 244 20.96 -3.86 -26.19
CA ALA A 244 22.27 -3.29 -26.48
C ALA A 244 23.28 -4.32 -27.05
N ILE A 245 22.97 -5.61 -27.01
CA ILE A 245 23.83 -6.68 -27.56
C ILE A 245 23.66 -6.72 -29.08
N PRO A 246 24.72 -6.72 -29.91
CA PRO A 246 24.59 -6.77 -31.37
C PRO A 246 23.82 -7.99 -31.90
N ASP A 247 23.14 -7.85 -33.04
CA ASP A 247 22.36 -8.94 -33.66
C ASP A 247 23.24 -10.17 -33.98
N ASP A 248 24.48 -9.95 -34.41
CA ASP A 248 25.45 -11.00 -34.74
C ASP A 248 25.83 -11.90 -33.56
N VAL A 249 25.59 -11.43 -32.33
CA VAL A 249 25.80 -12.17 -31.08
C VAL A 249 24.47 -12.64 -30.51
N LEU A 250 23.47 -11.74 -30.42
CA LEU A 250 22.16 -12.03 -29.83
C LEU A 250 21.40 -13.12 -30.60
N LEU A 251 21.43 -13.05 -31.93
CA LEU A 251 20.68 -13.96 -32.81
C LEU A 251 21.52 -15.16 -33.27
N LYS A 252 22.77 -15.26 -32.81
CA LYS A 252 23.72 -16.27 -33.27
C LYS A 252 23.18 -17.69 -33.03
N PRO A 253 22.91 -18.46 -34.11
CA PRO A 253 22.52 -19.86 -34.01
C PRO A 253 23.73 -20.72 -33.63
N GLY A 254 23.70 -21.30 -32.44
CA GLY A 254 24.68 -22.29 -31.99
C GLY A 254 25.57 -21.81 -30.84
N ILE A 255 26.79 -22.34 -30.79
CA ILE A 255 27.70 -22.14 -29.65
C ILE A 255 28.41 -20.80 -29.78
N PHE A 256 28.40 -20.02 -28.69
CA PHE A 256 29.18 -18.80 -28.55
C PHE A 256 30.66 -19.10 -28.35
N ASP A 257 31.50 -18.41 -29.13
CA ASP A 257 32.94 -18.34 -28.91
C ASP A 257 33.28 -17.40 -27.73
N LYS A 258 34.57 -17.17 -27.48
CA LYS A 258 35.00 -16.36 -26.34
C LYS A 258 34.52 -14.90 -26.45
N GLN A 259 34.59 -14.31 -27.65
CA GLN A 259 34.23 -12.92 -27.88
C GLN A 259 32.71 -12.73 -27.78
N ASP A 260 31.94 -13.64 -28.38
CA ASP A 260 30.47 -13.64 -28.25
C ASP A 260 30.04 -13.66 -26.77
N ARG A 261 30.68 -14.52 -25.96
CA ARG A 261 30.39 -14.62 -24.52
C ARG A 261 30.76 -13.34 -23.78
N GLU A 262 31.91 -12.75 -24.07
CA GLU A 262 32.32 -11.48 -23.47
C GLU A 262 31.31 -10.38 -23.77
N ILE A 263 30.85 -10.26 -25.03
CA ILE A 263 29.84 -9.29 -25.43
C ILE A 263 28.49 -9.59 -24.77
N MET A 264 28.01 -10.83 -24.81
CA MET A 264 26.72 -11.21 -24.18
C MET A 264 26.73 -10.92 -22.67
N ARG A 265 27.86 -11.12 -21.98
CA ARG A 265 28.02 -10.84 -20.54
C ARG A 265 27.94 -9.36 -20.16
N LEU A 266 27.92 -8.45 -21.14
CA LEU A 266 27.80 -7.01 -20.87
C LEU A 266 26.38 -6.59 -20.48
N HIS A 267 25.34 -7.34 -20.87
CA HIS A 267 23.96 -6.88 -20.71
C HIS A 267 23.57 -6.57 -19.24
N PRO A 268 23.98 -7.32 -18.19
CA PRO A 268 23.60 -6.98 -16.81
C PRO A 268 24.20 -5.62 -16.40
N ALA A 269 25.48 -5.38 -16.72
CA ALA A 269 26.17 -4.13 -16.43
C ALA A 269 25.60 -2.94 -17.19
N MET A 270 25.26 -3.13 -18.47
CA MET A 270 24.62 -2.10 -19.27
C MET A 270 23.21 -1.77 -18.76
N GLY A 271 22.44 -2.79 -18.37
CA GLY A 271 21.13 -2.63 -17.75
C GLY A 271 21.23 -1.83 -16.46
N ALA A 272 22.05 -2.28 -15.51
CA ALA A 272 22.27 -1.59 -14.24
C ALA A 272 22.68 -0.12 -14.44
N LYS A 273 23.54 0.17 -15.42
CA LYS A 273 23.94 1.55 -15.78
C LYS A 273 22.79 2.41 -16.31
N ILE A 274 21.84 1.83 -17.04
CA ILE A 274 20.66 2.55 -17.55
C ILE A 274 19.70 2.86 -16.40
N PHE A 275 19.42 1.89 -15.54
CA PHE A 275 18.44 2.01 -14.46
C PHE A 275 18.97 2.83 -13.27
N SER A 276 20.25 2.71 -12.92
CA SER A 276 20.90 3.50 -11.84
C SER A 276 20.92 5.02 -12.09
N ARG A 277 20.81 5.45 -13.36
CA ARG A 277 20.73 6.88 -13.73
C ARG A 277 19.33 7.48 -13.54
N ARG A 278 18.35 6.66 -13.15
CA ARG A 278 16.96 7.05 -12.93
C ARG A 278 16.62 6.86 -11.45
N GLN A 279 15.50 7.43 -11.01
CA GLN A 279 14.95 7.20 -9.66
C GLN A 279 14.29 5.81 -9.57
N CYS A 280 14.98 4.76 -10.02
CA CYS A 280 14.51 3.39 -9.93
C CYS A 280 14.84 2.82 -8.55
N ASP A 281 14.03 1.86 -8.09
CA ASP A 281 14.30 1.17 -6.84
C ASP A 281 15.67 0.44 -6.94
N PRO A 282 16.61 0.66 -5.99
CA PRO A 282 17.90 -0.02 -5.98
C PRO A 282 17.77 -1.55 -6.06
N MET A 283 16.73 -2.14 -5.46
CA MET A 283 16.48 -3.57 -5.49
C MET A 283 16.30 -4.11 -6.92
N ILE A 284 15.63 -3.35 -7.79
CA ILE A 284 15.44 -3.72 -9.20
C ILE A 284 16.79 -3.63 -9.94
N THR A 285 17.58 -2.60 -9.63
CA THR A 285 18.91 -2.42 -10.23
C THR A 285 19.85 -3.56 -9.85
N ASP A 286 19.81 -4.00 -8.59
CA ASP A 286 20.62 -5.13 -8.11
C ASP A 286 20.21 -6.44 -8.78
N ILE A 287 18.91 -6.69 -8.95
CA ILE A 287 18.40 -7.85 -9.71
C ILE A 287 18.99 -7.84 -11.14
N ILE A 288 18.85 -6.72 -11.85
CA ILE A 288 19.37 -6.60 -13.23
C ILE A 288 20.88 -6.81 -13.25
N TYR A 289 21.62 -6.28 -12.28
CA TYR A 289 23.06 -6.35 -12.29
C TYR A 289 23.62 -7.73 -11.92
N GLN A 290 22.98 -8.41 -10.97
CA GLN A 290 23.52 -9.59 -10.30
C GLN A 290 22.83 -10.92 -10.69
N HIS A 291 21.78 -10.93 -11.52
CA HIS A 291 21.05 -12.17 -11.86
C HIS A 291 21.89 -13.24 -12.60
N HIS A 292 23.12 -12.92 -13.02
CA HIS A 292 24.08 -13.86 -13.60
C HIS A 292 25.33 -14.09 -12.75
N GLU A 293 25.35 -13.54 -11.52
CA GLU A 293 26.32 -13.91 -10.52
C GLU A 293 26.11 -15.37 -10.08
N ARG A 294 27.09 -15.94 -9.38
CA ARG A 294 27.03 -17.30 -8.82
C ARG A 294 27.67 -17.26 -7.45
N LEU A 295 27.12 -17.99 -6.47
CA LEU A 295 27.61 -17.91 -5.09
C LEU A 295 29.08 -18.34 -4.93
N ASP A 296 29.62 -19.12 -5.87
CA ASP A 296 31.01 -19.55 -5.94
C ASP A 296 31.94 -18.53 -6.62
N GLY A 297 31.43 -17.38 -7.07
CA GLY A 297 32.17 -16.34 -7.79
C GLY A 297 32.45 -16.64 -9.26
N SER A 298 31.96 -17.76 -9.81
CA SER A 298 32.12 -18.10 -11.24
C SER A 298 31.21 -17.29 -12.17
N GLY A 299 30.33 -16.47 -11.59
CA GLY A 299 29.36 -15.62 -12.28
C GLY A 299 29.95 -14.35 -12.87
N TYR A 300 29.06 -13.46 -13.31
CA TYR A 300 29.39 -12.17 -13.91
C TYR A 300 28.25 -11.17 -13.63
N PRO A 301 28.50 -9.84 -13.72
CA PRO A 301 29.68 -9.16 -14.24
C PRO A 301 30.81 -8.90 -13.24
N GLN A 302 30.58 -9.02 -11.93
CA GLN A 302 31.55 -8.69 -10.88
C GLN A 302 32.26 -9.92 -10.31
N GLY A 303 31.65 -11.11 -10.40
CA GLY A 303 32.20 -12.32 -9.77
C GLY A 303 32.01 -12.30 -8.25
N LEU A 304 30.80 -11.91 -7.81
CA LEU A 304 30.45 -11.80 -6.40
C LEU A 304 30.39 -13.18 -5.73
N HIS A 305 30.67 -13.25 -4.44
CA HIS A 305 30.65 -14.49 -3.67
C HIS A 305 29.59 -14.46 -2.57
N GLY A 306 28.89 -15.58 -2.39
CA GLY A 306 27.97 -15.78 -1.26
C GLY A 306 27.11 -14.56 -0.93
N ASP A 307 27.34 -13.99 0.25
CA ASP A 307 26.61 -12.86 0.86
C ASP A 307 26.81 -11.50 0.20
N ASP A 308 27.74 -11.39 -0.75
CA ASP A 308 27.84 -10.20 -1.60
C ASP A 308 26.68 -10.11 -2.61
N ILE A 309 26.00 -11.24 -2.90
CA ILE A 309 24.83 -11.29 -3.77
C ILE A 309 23.57 -11.12 -2.93
N GLY A 310 22.78 -10.09 -3.22
CA GLY A 310 21.54 -9.81 -2.49
C GLY A 310 20.50 -10.92 -2.63
N LEU A 311 19.59 -11.02 -1.65
CA LEU A 311 18.54 -12.05 -1.64
C LEU A 311 17.67 -12.05 -2.91
N LEU A 312 17.22 -10.88 -3.36
CA LEU A 312 16.32 -10.81 -4.53
C LEU A 312 17.01 -11.26 -5.83
N PRO A 313 18.25 -10.82 -6.14
CA PRO A 313 19.03 -11.42 -7.22
C PRO A 313 19.16 -12.94 -7.14
N ARG A 314 19.42 -13.53 -5.96
CA ARG A 314 19.51 -15.00 -5.79
C ARG A 314 18.20 -15.70 -6.16
N ILE A 315 17.06 -15.12 -5.77
CA ILE A 315 15.73 -15.62 -6.15
C ILE A 315 15.60 -15.61 -7.68
N VAL A 316 15.92 -14.48 -8.33
CA VAL A 316 15.83 -14.35 -9.79
C VAL A 316 16.79 -15.31 -10.51
N MET A 317 18.03 -15.48 -10.03
CA MET A 317 19.01 -16.45 -10.57
C MET A 317 18.45 -17.87 -10.62
N VAL A 318 17.78 -18.30 -9.54
CA VAL A 318 17.18 -19.63 -9.43
C VAL A 318 15.96 -19.76 -10.34
N ALA A 319 15.10 -18.74 -10.39
CA ALA A 319 13.94 -18.69 -11.27
C ALA A 319 14.33 -18.71 -12.76
N ASP A 320 15.29 -17.89 -13.17
CA ASP A 320 15.86 -17.83 -14.53
C ASP A 320 16.49 -19.16 -14.93
N THR A 321 17.35 -19.72 -14.09
CA THR A 321 18.01 -21.01 -14.36
C THR A 321 16.97 -22.13 -14.51
N TYR A 322 15.93 -22.17 -13.68
CA TYR A 322 14.86 -23.15 -13.81
C TYR A 322 14.08 -22.98 -15.12
N GLU A 323 13.63 -21.75 -15.41
CA GLU A 323 12.88 -21.42 -16.63
C GLU A 323 13.65 -21.85 -17.88
N ALA A 324 14.94 -21.52 -17.94
CA ALA A 324 15.81 -21.87 -19.06
C ALA A 324 15.99 -23.39 -19.28
N VAL A 325 15.70 -24.20 -18.26
CA VAL A 325 15.73 -25.67 -18.34
C VAL A 325 14.40 -26.25 -18.80
N VAL A 326 13.28 -25.75 -18.28
CA VAL A 326 11.95 -26.28 -18.59
C VAL A 326 11.36 -25.73 -19.90
N ALA A 327 11.73 -24.51 -20.29
CA ALA A 327 11.21 -23.87 -21.50
C ALA A 327 11.75 -24.53 -22.77
N ARG A 328 10.90 -24.58 -23.81
CA ARG A 328 11.29 -25.07 -25.13
C ARG A 328 12.04 -23.96 -25.88
N ARG A 329 13.28 -24.23 -26.29
CA ARG A 329 14.09 -23.31 -27.10
C ARG A 329 14.39 -23.93 -28.47
N PRO A 330 14.74 -23.14 -29.52
CA PRO A 330 14.95 -23.65 -30.88
C PRO A 330 15.97 -24.79 -30.97
N TYR A 331 16.98 -24.75 -30.10
CA TYR A 331 18.11 -25.67 -30.08
C TYR A 331 18.05 -26.67 -28.91
N LYS A 332 17.00 -26.65 -28.07
CA LYS A 332 16.89 -27.47 -26.85
C LYS A 332 15.46 -27.96 -26.60
N LYS A 333 15.31 -29.28 -26.50
CA LYS A 333 14.04 -29.90 -26.07
C LYS A 333 13.74 -29.55 -24.61
N SER A 334 12.48 -29.25 -24.29
CA SER A 334 12.02 -28.95 -22.93
C SER A 334 12.26 -30.16 -22.01
N GLN A 335 12.82 -29.92 -20.82
CA GLN A 335 13.00 -30.97 -19.82
C GLN A 335 11.79 -31.08 -18.88
N LYS A 336 11.57 -32.27 -18.30
CA LYS A 336 10.55 -32.47 -17.27
C LYS A 336 10.96 -31.75 -15.98
N ARG A 337 9.97 -31.27 -15.21
CA ARG A 337 10.18 -30.59 -13.91
C ARG A 337 11.18 -31.32 -12.99
N GLN A 338 11.02 -32.64 -12.83
CA GLN A 338 11.89 -33.43 -11.94
C GLN A 338 13.37 -33.38 -12.36
N GLU A 339 13.64 -33.38 -13.67
CA GLU A 339 14.99 -33.31 -14.20
C GLU A 339 15.59 -31.91 -14.03
N ALA A 340 14.77 -30.87 -14.24
CA ALA A 340 15.18 -29.48 -13.99
C ALA A 340 15.56 -29.26 -12.53
N LEU A 341 14.74 -29.71 -11.59
CA LEU A 341 15.03 -29.60 -10.15
C LEU A 341 16.28 -30.41 -9.75
N ARG A 342 16.50 -31.58 -10.37
CA ARG A 342 17.72 -32.38 -10.14
C ARG A 342 18.97 -31.60 -10.56
N LEU A 343 18.92 -30.93 -11.72
CA LEU A 343 20.03 -30.09 -12.19
C LEU A 343 20.27 -28.91 -11.25
N LEU A 344 19.22 -28.19 -10.85
CA LEU A 344 19.36 -27.04 -9.95
C LEU A 344 19.92 -27.44 -8.58
N ARG A 345 19.48 -28.58 -8.02
CA ARG A 345 20.04 -29.13 -6.78
C ARG A 345 21.52 -29.50 -6.92
N CYS A 346 21.93 -29.99 -8.09
CA CYS A 346 23.34 -30.25 -8.39
C CYS A 346 24.14 -28.93 -8.41
N GLU A 347 23.68 -27.92 -9.13
CA GLU A 347 24.31 -26.59 -9.17
C GLU A 347 24.40 -25.94 -7.77
N ALA A 348 23.36 -26.10 -6.94
CA ALA A 348 23.38 -25.66 -5.55
C ALA A 348 24.43 -26.43 -4.71
N SER A 349 24.55 -27.75 -4.89
CA SER A 349 25.58 -28.55 -4.22
C SER A 349 27.00 -28.19 -4.63
N CYS A 350 27.18 -27.67 -5.86
CA CYS A 350 28.44 -27.11 -6.34
C CYS A 350 28.70 -25.68 -5.86
N GLY A 351 27.81 -25.10 -5.04
CA GLY A 351 27.94 -23.76 -4.49
C GLY A 351 27.63 -22.64 -5.49
N ARG A 352 26.97 -22.91 -6.63
CA ARG A 352 26.66 -21.88 -7.64
C ARG A 352 25.30 -21.23 -7.45
N LEU A 353 24.34 -21.98 -6.93
CA LEU A 353 22.98 -21.53 -6.63
C LEU A 353 22.69 -21.62 -5.13
N ASP A 354 21.76 -20.79 -4.68
CA ASP A 354 21.30 -20.82 -3.30
C ASP A 354 20.41 -22.05 -3.05
N SER A 355 20.84 -22.92 -2.13
CA SER A 355 20.15 -24.18 -1.85
C SER A 355 18.76 -23.97 -1.25
N GLU A 356 18.58 -22.94 -0.43
CA GLU A 356 17.29 -22.65 0.19
C GLU A 356 16.29 -22.22 -0.89
N MET A 357 16.71 -21.31 -1.78
CA MET A 357 15.86 -20.82 -2.87
C MET A 357 15.48 -21.94 -3.85
N VAL A 358 16.38 -22.89 -4.11
CA VAL A 358 16.09 -24.06 -4.95
C VAL A 358 15.01 -24.96 -4.33
N GLU A 359 15.02 -25.15 -3.01
CA GLU A 359 13.99 -25.96 -2.35
C GLU A 359 12.64 -25.22 -2.27
N VAL A 360 12.63 -23.91 -2.04
CA VAL A 360 11.40 -23.10 -2.11
C VAL A 360 10.80 -23.16 -3.52
N LEU A 361 11.62 -23.02 -4.57
CA LEU A 361 11.18 -23.21 -5.95
C LEU A 361 10.58 -24.61 -6.17
N ALA A 362 11.17 -25.66 -5.60
CA ALA A 362 10.68 -27.03 -5.73
C ALA A 362 9.26 -27.18 -5.15
N GLN A 363 8.99 -26.55 -4.01
CA GLN A 363 7.68 -26.50 -3.36
C GLN A 363 6.67 -25.70 -4.20
N VAL A 364 7.04 -24.48 -4.63
CA VAL A 364 6.18 -23.60 -5.45
C VAL A 364 5.73 -24.29 -6.73
N THR A 365 6.63 -25.04 -7.37
CA THR A 365 6.36 -25.74 -8.64
C THR A 365 5.62 -27.07 -8.46
N GLU A 366 5.30 -27.49 -7.24
CA GLU A 366 4.60 -28.75 -6.98
C GLU A 366 3.16 -28.77 -7.47
N ASN A 367 2.44 -27.69 -7.18
CA ASN A 367 1.02 -27.55 -7.49
C ASN A 367 0.75 -26.53 -8.61
N TRP A 368 1.81 -26.06 -9.28
CA TRP A 368 1.68 -25.02 -10.29
C TRP A 368 2.69 -25.21 -11.43
N ASN A 369 2.20 -25.07 -12.66
CA ASN A 369 3.03 -25.13 -13.86
C ASN A 369 3.36 -23.71 -14.36
N PRO A 370 4.62 -23.25 -14.28
CA PRO A 370 5.00 -21.91 -14.74
C PRO A 370 4.84 -21.70 -16.25
N LEU A 371 4.82 -22.77 -17.04
CA LEU A 371 4.58 -22.67 -18.49
C LEU A 371 3.14 -22.29 -18.85
N SER A 372 2.21 -22.30 -17.87
CA SER A 372 0.83 -21.83 -18.06
C SER A 372 0.73 -20.32 -18.24
N ALA A 373 1.75 -19.55 -17.82
CA ALA A 373 1.82 -18.10 -17.97
C ALA A 373 2.23 -17.66 -19.40
N SER A 374 1.74 -18.32 -20.44
CA SER A 374 1.97 -17.92 -21.84
C SER A 374 0.89 -16.93 -22.26
N HIS A 375 1.30 -15.71 -22.60
CA HIS A 375 0.42 -14.64 -23.07
C HIS A 375 0.65 -14.33 -24.56
N PHE A 376 1.67 -14.92 -25.18
CA PHE A 376 2.07 -14.58 -26.54
C PHE A 376 1.78 -15.71 -27.52
N VAL A 377 0.75 -15.51 -28.37
CA VAL A 377 0.51 -16.41 -29.50
C VAL A 377 1.46 -16.02 -30.63
N SER A 378 2.44 -16.87 -30.90
CA SER A 378 3.32 -16.75 -32.07
C SER A 378 2.49 -16.72 -33.36
N ASP A 379 2.30 -15.53 -33.93
CA ASP A 379 1.65 -15.37 -35.23
C ASP A 379 2.58 -15.79 -36.38
N LYS A 380 2.00 -16.12 -37.53
CA LYS A 380 2.67 -16.54 -38.76
C LYS A 380 3.78 -15.58 -39.17
N ASN A 381 3.57 -14.27 -38.99
CA ASN A 381 4.54 -13.23 -39.30
C ASN A 381 5.81 -13.34 -38.46
N THR A 382 5.69 -13.61 -37.16
CA THR A 382 6.84 -13.76 -36.26
C THR A 382 7.66 -14.99 -36.57
N LYS A 383 7.01 -16.11 -36.91
CA LYS A 383 7.71 -17.33 -37.36
C LYS A 383 8.45 -17.11 -38.69
N ALA A 384 7.84 -16.36 -39.61
CA ALA A 384 8.47 -16.01 -40.89
C ALA A 384 9.69 -15.10 -40.69
N LEU A 385 9.59 -14.11 -39.80
CA LEU A 385 10.70 -13.22 -39.46
C LEU A 385 11.86 -13.99 -38.81
N GLU A 386 11.59 -14.90 -37.88
CA GLU A 386 12.61 -15.73 -37.24
C GLU A 386 13.27 -16.70 -38.24
N ALA A 387 12.49 -17.29 -39.15
CA ALA A 387 13.03 -18.11 -40.22
C ALA A 387 13.93 -17.28 -41.15
N PHE A 388 13.52 -16.04 -41.48
CA PHE A 388 14.32 -15.11 -42.26
C PHE A 388 15.63 -14.75 -41.54
N ARG A 389 15.58 -14.34 -40.27
CA ARG A 389 16.77 -14.01 -39.46
C ARG A 389 17.77 -15.15 -39.43
N ARG A 390 17.30 -16.39 -39.24
CA ARG A 390 18.16 -17.58 -39.29
C ARG A 390 18.80 -17.75 -40.65
N LYS A 391 18.02 -17.63 -41.73
CA LYS A 391 18.53 -17.74 -43.10
C LYS A 391 19.60 -16.68 -43.37
N THR A 392 19.34 -15.42 -43.00
CA THR A 392 20.21 -14.27 -43.28
C THR A 392 21.45 -14.24 -42.38
N TYR A 393 21.38 -14.69 -41.12
CA TYR A 393 22.56 -14.83 -40.25
C TYR A 393 23.65 -15.68 -40.92
N PHE A 394 23.20 -16.73 -41.58
CA PHE A 394 24.09 -17.63 -42.27
C PHE A 394 24.48 -17.14 -43.66
N LYS A 395 23.92 -16.06 -44.20
CA LYS A 395 24.35 -15.53 -45.50
C LYS A 395 25.60 -14.68 -45.35
N GLU A 396 26.54 -14.83 -46.27
CA GLU A 396 27.67 -13.92 -46.39
C GLU A 396 27.20 -12.55 -46.92
N PRO A 397 27.56 -11.43 -46.27
CA PRO A 397 27.03 -10.11 -46.62
C PRO A 397 27.29 -9.64 -48.06
N LEU A 398 28.34 -10.17 -48.69
CA LEU A 398 28.80 -9.73 -50.01
C LEU A 398 28.33 -10.63 -51.15
N SER A 399 27.91 -11.87 -50.85
CA SER A 399 27.86 -12.90 -51.88
C SER A 399 26.55 -13.70 -51.89
N ASP A 400 25.59 -13.38 -51.01
CA ASP A 400 24.29 -14.07 -50.85
C ASP A 400 24.35 -15.58 -50.53
N PHE A 401 25.54 -16.19 -50.56
CA PHE A 401 25.82 -17.59 -50.24
C PHE A 401 25.72 -17.85 -48.75
N TYR A 402 25.39 -19.09 -48.37
CA TYR A 402 25.47 -19.46 -46.98
C TYR A 402 26.94 -19.61 -46.55
N ASN A 403 27.30 -19.19 -45.36
CA ASN A 403 28.56 -19.54 -44.76
C ASN A 403 28.54 -21.03 -44.36
N TYR A 404 29.72 -21.64 -44.27
CA TYR A 404 29.86 -23.06 -43.95
C TYR A 404 29.28 -23.46 -42.57
N ARG A 405 29.04 -22.51 -41.66
CA ARG A 405 28.44 -22.80 -40.34
C ARG A 405 26.97 -23.20 -40.48
N TYR A 406 26.31 -22.79 -41.56
CA TYR A 406 24.95 -23.24 -41.84
C TYR A 406 24.86 -24.74 -42.06
N LEU A 407 25.86 -25.34 -42.72
CA LEU A 407 25.93 -26.79 -42.91
C LEU A 407 25.93 -27.54 -41.57
N PHE A 408 26.71 -27.06 -40.59
CA PHE A 408 26.72 -27.62 -39.24
C PHE A 408 25.38 -27.44 -38.52
N PHE A 409 24.73 -26.30 -38.70
CA PHE A 409 23.40 -26.05 -38.14
C PHE A 409 22.34 -26.99 -38.74
N LEU A 410 22.31 -27.15 -40.07
CA LEU A 410 21.38 -28.05 -40.75
C LEU A 410 21.57 -29.49 -40.28
N ASN A 411 22.82 -29.95 -40.15
CA ASN A 411 23.16 -31.26 -39.65
C ASN A 411 22.65 -31.48 -38.21
N ASN A 412 22.98 -30.55 -37.30
CA ASN A 412 22.59 -30.67 -35.89
C ASN A 412 21.08 -30.55 -35.66
N SER A 413 20.35 -29.92 -36.59
CA SER A 413 18.90 -29.76 -36.53
C SER A 413 18.14 -30.95 -37.13
N GLY A 414 18.84 -31.95 -37.68
CA GLY A 414 18.23 -33.06 -38.41
C GLY A 414 17.57 -32.65 -39.73
N LEU A 415 17.86 -31.44 -40.23
CA LEU A 415 17.32 -30.94 -41.50
C LEU A 415 18.04 -31.52 -42.72
N LEU A 416 19.20 -32.15 -42.51
CA LEU A 416 19.91 -32.94 -43.52
C LEU A 416 19.54 -34.43 -43.50
N ASP A 417 18.73 -34.89 -42.54
CA ASP A 417 18.29 -36.28 -42.42
C ASP A 417 17.19 -36.58 -43.46
N ILE A 418 17.59 -36.79 -44.70
CA ILE A 418 16.68 -37.21 -45.78
C ILE A 418 16.60 -38.74 -45.75
N PRO A 419 15.40 -39.37 -45.81
CA PRO A 419 15.23 -40.79 -45.54
C PRO A 419 15.86 -41.75 -46.57
N THR A 420 16.40 -41.25 -47.68
CA THR A 420 16.81 -42.07 -48.81
C THR A 420 18.03 -41.47 -49.51
N GLN A 421 19.12 -42.25 -49.56
CA GLN A 421 20.32 -42.08 -50.40
C GLN A 421 21.45 -41.12 -49.97
N GLY A 422 21.62 -40.79 -48.69
CA GLY A 422 22.83 -40.09 -48.23
C GLY A 422 23.02 -38.70 -48.86
N TYR A 423 24.22 -38.13 -48.81
CA TYR A 423 24.51 -36.84 -49.43
C TYR A 423 25.96 -36.79 -49.93
N THR A 424 26.21 -35.91 -50.91
CA THR A 424 27.56 -35.60 -51.41
C THR A 424 27.96 -34.20 -50.97
N LEU A 425 29.20 -34.06 -50.48
CA LEU A 425 29.82 -32.77 -50.16
C LEU A 425 31.02 -32.53 -51.08
N CYS A 426 30.88 -31.63 -52.05
CA CYS A 426 31.97 -31.25 -52.96
C CYS A 426 32.69 -30.02 -52.42
N LYS A 427 34.02 -30.09 -52.29
CA LYS A 427 34.86 -28.96 -51.88
C LYS A 427 35.58 -28.38 -53.09
N ILE A 428 35.38 -27.09 -53.36
CA ILE A 428 36.09 -26.34 -54.39
C ILE A 428 36.98 -25.32 -53.68
N SER A 429 38.30 -25.45 -53.84
CA SER A 429 39.28 -24.57 -53.18
C SER A 429 39.95 -23.68 -54.21
N CYS A 430 39.87 -22.36 -54.03
CA CYS A 430 40.56 -21.39 -54.86
C CYS A 430 41.94 -21.08 -54.25
N GLY A 431 42.96 -21.84 -54.64
CA GLY A 431 44.27 -21.88 -53.97
C GLY A 431 45.18 -20.64 -54.15
N ASN A 432 44.96 -19.81 -55.17
CA ASN A 432 45.89 -18.73 -55.55
C ASN A 432 45.42 -17.33 -55.14
N LEU A 433 44.44 -17.22 -54.24
CA LEU A 433 43.84 -15.92 -53.91
C LEU A 433 44.71 -15.06 -52.99
N ASP A 434 45.63 -15.66 -52.24
CA ASP A 434 46.61 -14.91 -51.43
C ASP A 434 47.56 -14.11 -52.35
N GLU A 435 48.03 -14.72 -53.44
CA GLU A 435 48.83 -14.02 -54.45
C GLU A 435 48.02 -12.92 -55.17
N ILE A 436 46.72 -13.13 -55.41
CA ILE A 436 45.84 -12.11 -56.01
C ILE A 436 45.59 -10.96 -55.03
N ASN A 437 45.42 -11.26 -53.73
CA ASN A 437 45.29 -10.25 -52.68
C ASN A 437 46.52 -9.36 -52.60
N GLU A 438 47.71 -9.95 -52.62
CA GLU A 438 48.97 -9.23 -52.56
C GLU A 438 49.20 -8.36 -53.81
N ASN A 439 48.81 -8.84 -54.99
CA ASN A 439 49.06 -8.15 -56.27
C ASN A 439 47.97 -7.14 -56.67
N GLU A 440 46.70 -7.42 -56.40
CA GLU A 440 45.54 -6.65 -56.90
C GLU A 440 44.65 -6.08 -55.78
N GLY A 441 44.92 -6.43 -54.52
CA GLY A 441 44.22 -5.92 -53.35
C GLY A 441 42.90 -6.63 -53.04
N TYR A 442 42.48 -6.52 -51.77
CA TYR A 442 41.34 -7.28 -51.21
C TYR A 442 40.02 -7.10 -51.96
N LEU A 443 39.70 -5.88 -52.43
CA LEU A 443 38.46 -5.61 -53.17
C LEU A 443 38.35 -6.43 -54.46
N LYS A 444 39.46 -6.62 -55.18
CA LYS A 444 39.47 -7.33 -56.45
C LYS A 444 39.34 -8.84 -56.25
N THR A 445 40.01 -9.36 -55.22
CA THR A 445 39.90 -10.75 -54.79
C THR A 445 38.48 -11.09 -54.33
N ASP A 446 37.84 -10.20 -53.56
CA ASP A 446 36.45 -10.38 -53.14
C ASP A 446 35.51 -10.42 -54.35
N GLN A 447 35.68 -9.52 -55.33
CA GLN A 447 34.89 -9.54 -56.56
C GLN A 447 35.04 -10.86 -57.34
N ILE A 448 36.27 -11.40 -57.44
CA ILE A 448 36.51 -12.68 -58.12
C ILE A 448 35.81 -13.82 -57.39
N LEU A 449 35.85 -13.82 -56.06
CA LEU A 449 35.13 -14.81 -55.26
C LEU A 449 33.61 -14.68 -55.44
N ASP A 450 33.07 -13.47 -55.43
CA ASP A 450 31.63 -13.29 -55.59
C ASP A 450 31.17 -13.74 -56.99
N ASP A 451 31.87 -13.32 -58.05
CA ASP A 451 31.59 -13.75 -59.44
C ASP A 451 31.69 -15.28 -59.61
N THR A 452 32.70 -15.90 -58.98
CA THR A 452 32.90 -17.36 -59.03
C THR A 452 31.76 -18.08 -58.33
N GLY A 453 31.37 -17.60 -57.15
CA GLY A 453 30.26 -18.18 -56.41
C GLY A 453 28.93 -18.03 -57.15
N SER A 454 28.68 -16.90 -57.81
CA SER A 454 27.44 -16.68 -58.58
C SER A 454 27.36 -17.66 -59.74
N LYS A 455 28.45 -17.84 -60.49
CA LYS A 455 28.50 -18.85 -61.57
C LYS A 455 28.31 -20.27 -61.06
N LEU A 456 28.88 -20.60 -59.90
CA LEU A 456 28.66 -21.90 -59.27
C LEU A 456 27.19 -22.08 -58.86
N HIS A 457 26.55 -21.03 -58.37
CA HIS A 457 25.14 -21.05 -58.03
C HIS A 457 24.25 -21.30 -59.26
N ASP A 458 24.47 -20.55 -60.35
CA ASP A 458 23.74 -20.70 -61.62
C ASP A 458 23.86 -22.14 -62.16
N VAL A 459 25.08 -22.70 -62.16
CA VAL A 459 25.33 -24.08 -62.59
C VAL A 459 24.58 -25.10 -61.72
N LEU A 460 24.44 -24.84 -60.42
CA LEU A 460 23.73 -25.74 -59.50
C LEU A 460 22.21 -25.66 -59.64
N GLU A 461 21.66 -24.50 -60.00
CA GLU A 461 20.24 -24.35 -60.35
C GLU A 461 19.93 -25.07 -61.66
N ASP A 462 20.72 -24.83 -62.72
CA ASP A 462 20.57 -25.51 -64.00
C ASP A 462 20.66 -27.05 -63.84
N ALA A 463 21.57 -27.53 -63.00
CA ALA A 463 21.73 -28.96 -62.74
C ALA A 463 20.55 -29.57 -61.97
N ALA A 464 19.89 -28.80 -61.09
CA ALA A 464 18.71 -29.25 -60.35
C ALA A 464 17.49 -29.38 -61.29
N ASP A 465 17.33 -28.44 -62.23
CA ASP A 465 16.26 -28.46 -63.23
C ASP A 465 16.39 -29.61 -64.25
N CYS A 466 17.60 -30.11 -64.48
CA CYS A 466 17.87 -31.21 -65.40
C CYS A 466 17.71 -32.62 -64.78
N ALA A 467 17.54 -32.73 -63.46
CA ALA A 467 17.50 -34.02 -62.77
C ALA A 467 16.08 -34.63 -62.75
N GLU A 468 15.96 -35.94 -63.02
CA GLU A 468 14.67 -36.67 -62.92
C GLU A 468 14.15 -36.79 -61.47
N ILE A 469 15.00 -36.50 -60.48
CA ILE A 469 14.70 -36.54 -59.04
C ILE A 469 14.98 -35.14 -58.47
N SER A 470 14.14 -34.67 -57.55
CA SER A 470 14.33 -33.40 -56.84
C SER A 470 15.60 -33.45 -55.97
N CYS A 471 16.70 -32.92 -56.48
CA CYS A 471 17.97 -32.75 -55.78
C CYS A 471 18.05 -31.34 -55.18
N ILE A 472 18.35 -31.24 -53.88
CA ILE A 472 18.57 -29.97 -53.18
C ILE A 472 20.07 -29.68 -53.21
N ASN A 473 20.46 -28.71 -54.05
CA ASN A 473 21.82 -28.20 -54.09
C ASN A 473 21.96 -26.97 -53.19
N ILE A 474 22.87 -26.98 -52.23
CA ILE A 474 23.17 -25.84 -51.36
C ILE A 474 24.65 -25.49 -51.46
N LEU A 475 24.94 -24.26 -51.89
CA LEU A 475 26.27 -23.70 -51.94
C LEU A 475 26.62 -22.99 -50.63
N PHE A 476 27.77 -23.32 -50.06
CA PHE A 476 28.34 -22.67 -48.89
C PHE A 476 29.72 -22.10 -49.18
N ARG A 477 30.14 -21.07 -48.44
CA ARG A 477 31.49 -20.48 -48.49
C ARG A 477 32.20 -20.50 -47.14
N LYS A 478 33.51 -20.73 -47.19
CA LYS A 478 34.45 -20.64 -46.05
C LYS A 478 35.73 -19.98 -46.55
N GLY A 479 35.79 -18.66 -46.46
CA GLY A 479 36.93 -17.89 -46.99
C GLY A 479 37.06 -18.10 -48.50
N VAL A 480 38.15 -18.75 -48.91
CA VAL A 480 38.50 -19.02 -50.32
C VAL A 480 38.01 -20.37 -50.84
N THR A 481 37.17 -21.06 -50.07
CA THR A 481 36.64 -22.39 -50.40
C THR A 481 35.12 -22.35 -50.52
N TYR A 482 34.59 -22.96 -51.57
CA TYR A 482 33.18 -23.30 -51.69
C TYR A 482 32.94 -24.75 -51.28
N LEU A 483 31.81 -25.01 -50.63
CA LEU A 483 31.31 -26.33 -50.32
C LEU A 483 29.94 -26.47 -50.97
N ILE A 484 29.70 -27.55 -51.69
CA ILE A 484 28.41 -27.83 -52.31
C ILE A 484 27.85 -29.06 -51.64
N TYR A 485 26.70 -28.92 -51.01
CA TYR A 485 25.87 -30.03 -50.57
C TYR A 485 24.88 -30.39 -51.67
N SER A 486 24.73 -31.68 -51.94
CA SER A 486 23.74 -32.22 -52.88
C SER A 486 23.24 -33.56 -52.34
N ASN A 487 21.93 -33.81 -52.42
CA ASN A 487 21.25 -35.02 -51.92
C ASN A 487 20.58 -35.82 -53.03
#